data_AF-A0A0Q5RBB2-F1
#
_entry.id   AF-A0A0Q5RBB2-F1
#
_cell.length_a   1.000
_cell.length_b   1.000
_cell.length_c   1.000
_cell.angle_alpha   90.00
_cell.angle_beta   90.00
_cell.angle_gamma   90.00
#
_symmetry.space_group_name_H-M   'P 1'
#
loop_
_entity.id
_entity.type
_entity.pdbx_description
1 polymer ?
#
loop_
_entity_poly.entity_id
_entity_poly.type
_entity_poly.pdbx_seq_one_letter_code
_entity_poly.pdbx_strand_id
1 'polypeptide(L)'
;MLALVRDDGEYAVTFDDWHGTGYGPNAAVIYGAGGKLVRALALSDVVPSDYIKALPHSVSSIHWRSVPRFSSDGQKVIVPVVIPGKNFVSNTATIDLAVDLVDGRVSPVNPGAWDAAQATARKVLAAQVAYEASAKAAFLAPLLGPKANAEREWHGYLREAVGRLIGDDETPSTTVLRLPGADDYAVSETWVHDALTESYADKVALASLSEPNLVAVLKKVISKLPGRSLSKVTAFIAVSDQNWPEVAAVMQRSGAKIVQLDPLTAIPQRPERIARRYGPDGT
;
A
#
# COMPACT_ATOMS: atom_id res chain seq x y z
N MET A 1 0.00 23.75 -8.61
CA MET A 1 0.82 24.96 -8.83
C MET A 1 0.13 26.14 -8.17
N LEU A 2 0.85 26.89 -7.35
CA LEU A 2 0.38 28.13 -6.73
C LEU A 2 1.39 29.24 -7.05
N ALA A 3 0.91 30.45 -7.31
CA ALA A 3 1.74 31.64 -7.46
C ALA A 3 1.25 32.72 -6.48
N LEU A 4 2.19 33.40 -5.84
CA LEU A 4 1.97 34.61 -5.05
C LEU A 4 2.62 35.77 -5.79
N VAL A 5 1.93 36.90 -5.89
CA VAL A 5 2.47 38.14 -6.46
C VAL A 5 2.32 39.22 -5.39
N ARG A 6 3.40 39.95 -5.11
CA ARG A 6 3.38 41.05 -4.15
C ARG A 6 2.57 42.21 -4.75
N ASP A 7 1.85 42.96 -3.94
CA ASP A 7 0.90 43.98 -4.41
C ASP A 7 1.55 45.08 -5.28
N ASP A 8 2.85 45.33 -5.08
CA ASP A 8 3.65 46.29 -5.87
C ASP A 8 4.24 45.69 -7.17
N GLY A 9 4.07 44.39 -7.41
CA GLY A 9 4.58 43.68 -8.58
C GLY A 9 6.09 43.43 -8.58
N GLU A 10 6.81 43.83 -7.53
CA GLU A 10 8.27 43.72 -7.45
C GLU A 10 8.74 42.27 -7.25
N TYR A 11 7.89 41.41 -6.67
CA TYR A 11 8.19 40.00 -6.48
C TYR A 11 7.02 39.10 -6.84
N ALA A 12 7.36 37.94 -7.39
CA ALA A 12 6.46 36.81 -7.54
C ALA A 12 7.15 35.53 -7.04
N VAL A 13 6.39 34.64 -6.40
CA VAL A 13 6.88 33.34 -5.97
C VAL A 13 5.97 32.25 -6.46
N THR A 14 6.53 31.27 -7.16
CA THR A 14 5.81 30.07 -7.58
C THR A 14 6.19 28.89 -6.70
N PHE A 15 5.24 27.98 -6.53
CA PHE A 15 5.42 26.77 -5.74
C PHE A 15 4.98 25.53 -6.50
N ASP A 16 5.86 24.53 -6.44
CA ASP A 16 5.70 23.19 -7.00
C ASP A 16 5.48 23.15 -8.51
N ASP A 17 6.29 22.34 -9.19
CA ASP A 17 6.06 21.98 -10.57
C ASP A 17 4.75 21.18 -10.71
N TRP A 18 4.10 21.28 -11.88
CA TRP A 18 2.83 20.61 -12.18
C TRP A 18 2.91 19.07 -12.07
N HIS A 19 4.08 18.48 -12.34
CA HIS A 19 4.33 17.04 -12.25
C HIS A 19 5.42 16.72 -11.23
N GLY A 20 5.06 16.71 -9.95
CA GLY A 20 5.97 16.31 -8.86
C GLY A 20 6.04 17.32 -7.72
N THR A 21 4.92 17.56 -7.05
CA THR A 21 4.87 18.43 -5.86
C THR A 21 5.90 17.99 -4.83
N GLY A 22 6.76 18.93 -4.38
CA GLY A 22 7.87 18.68 -3.46
C GLY A 22 9.06 17.89 -4.03
N TYR A 23 9.02 17.49 -5.30
CA TYR A 23 10.15 16.86 -5.99
C TYR A 23 10.88 17.86 -6.91
N GLY A 24 12.15 17.58 -7.16
CA GLY A 24 12.97 18.38 -8.09
C GLY A 24 13.48 19.71 -7.49
N PRO A 25 14.13 20.54 -8.32
CA PRO A 25 14.83 21.73 -7.88
C PRO A 25 13.93 22.96 -7.67
N ASN A 26 12.63 22.87 -7.98
CA ASN A 26 11.71 24.02 -8.06
C ASN A 26 10.54 23.89 -7.06
N ALA A 27 10.82 23.52 -5.81
CA ALA A 27 9.79 23.50 -4.77
C ALA A 27 9.26 24.92 -4.50
N ALA A 28 10.14 25.92 -4.51
CA ALA A 28 9.79 27.33 -4.49
C ALA A 28 10.73 28.13 -5.41
N VAL A 29 10.17 29.00 -6.27
CA VAL A 29 10.96 29.84 -7.18
C VAL A 29 10.58 31.29 -7.01
N ILE A 30 11.58 32.14 -6.75
CA ILE A 30 11.44 33.56 -6.46
C ILE A 30 11.87 34.34 -7.69
N TYR A 31 10.99 35.22 -8.15
CA TYR A 31 11.22 36.17 -9.22
C TYR A 31 11.14 37.59 -8.66
N GLY A 32 12.10 38.44 -9.03
CA GLY A 32 12.08 39.87 -8.76
C GLY A 32 11.50 40.67 -9.93
N ALA A 33 11.69 41.98 -9.91
CA ALA A 33 11.19 42.91 -10.91
C ALA A 33 11.49 42.46 -12.36
N GLY A 34 10.51 42.60 -13.24
CA GLY A 34 10.60 42.20 -14.65
C GLY A 34 10.71 40.69 -14.88
N GLY A 35 10.41 39.86 -13.87
CA GLY A 35 10.47 38.39 -13.97
C GLY A 35 11.87 37.81 -13.83
N LYS A 36 12.84 38.58 -13.32
CA LYS A 36 14.21 38.10 -13.12
C LYS A 36 14.24 37.01 -12.04
N LEU A 37 14.78 35.85 -12.35
CA LEU A 37 15.01 34.80 -11.36
C LEU A 37 15.95 35.30 -10.26
N VAL A 38 15.48 35.27 -9.02
CA VAL A 38 16.28 35.55 -7.81
C VAL A 38 16.84 34.25 -7.27
N ARG A 39 15.98 33.26 -7.05
CA ARG A 39 16.35 31.96 -6.48
C ARG A 39 15.38 30.87 -6.90
N ALA A 40 15.89 29.67 -7.15
CA ALA A 40 15.12 28.44 -7.16
C ALA A 40 15.56 27.57 -5.97
N LEU A 41 14.60 27.05 -5.23
CA LEU A 41 14.82 26.24 -4.03
C LEU A 41 14.26 24.84 -4.26
N ALA A 42 15.12 23.84 -4.08
CA ALA A 42 14.67 22.47 -3.87
C ALA A 42 14.06 22.34 -2.47
N LEU A 43 13.29 21.28 -2.23
CA LEU A 43 12.72 21.04 -0.90
C LEU A 43 13.82 20.86 0.17
N SER A 44 14.98 20.33 -0.21
CA SER A 44 16.17 20.19 0.66
C SER A 44 16.81 21.52 1.05
N ASP A 45 16.52 22.60 0.32
CA ASP A 45 16.95 23.95 0.71
C ASP A 45 16.00 24.57 1.75
N VAL A 46 14.81 24.00 1.90
CA VAL A 46 13.76 24.48 2.83
C VAL A 46 13.75 23.69 4.13
N VAL A 47 13.90 22.37 4.05
CA VAL A 47 13.89 21.46 5.21
C VAL A 47 14.96 20.37 5.11
N PRO A 48 15.45 19.82 6.24
CA PRO A 48 16.43 18.73 6.25
C PRO A 48 15.92 17.48 5.52
N SER A 49 16.83 16.71 4.93
CA SER A 49 16.51 15.48 4.18
C SER A 49 15.69 14.45 4.99
N ASP A 50 16.00 14.26 6.27
CA ASP A 50 15.25 13.35 7.13
C ASP A 50 13.84 13.86 7.46
N TYR A 51 13.65 15.19 7.47
CA TYR A 51 12.33 15.78 7.57
C TYR A 51 11.52 15.48 6.30
N ILE A 52 12.15 15.58 5.13
CA ILE A 52 11.52 15.25 3.83
C ILE A 52 11.05 13.80 3.80
N LYS A 53 11.89 12.86 4.22
CA LYS A 53 11.53 11.43 4.27
C LYS A 53 10.34 11.16 5.20
N ALA A 54 10.23 11.93 6.29
CA ALA A 54 9.13 11.80 7.25
C ALA A 54 7.81 12.41 6.73
N LEU A 55 7.85 13.28 5.72
CA LEU A 55 6.65 13.95 5.22
C LEU A 55 5.66 12.95 4.59
N PRO A 56 4.34 13.22 4.69
CA PRO A 56 3.35 12.44 3.98
C PRO A 56 3.56 12.54 2.46
N HIS A 57 3.59 11.41 1.78
CA HIS A 57 3.79 11.37 0.33
C HIS A 57 2.97 10.27 -0.34
N SER A 58 2.69 10.47 -1.62
CA SER A 58 2.20 9.46 -2.54
C SER A 58 3.35 9.03 -3.47
N VAL A 59 3.06 8.14 -4.43
CA VAL A 59 4.03 7.74 -5.47
C VAL A 59 4.54 8.94 -6.27
N SER A 60 3.79 10.03 -6.35
CA SER A 60 4.07 11.16 -7.25
C SER A 60 4.10 12.53 -6.58
N SER A 61 3.94 12.63 -5.25
CA SER A 61 3.91 13.93 -4.56
C SER A 61 4.31 13.85 -3.10
N ILE A 62 5.05 14.85 -2.61
CA ILE A 62 5.32 15.10 -1.19
C ILE A 62 4.40 16.23 -0.72
N HIS A 63 3.58 15.97 0.29
CA HIS A 63 2.69 16.96 0.89
C HIS A 63 3.45 17.76 1.95
N TRP A 64 4.24 18.75 1.49
CA TRP A 64 5.22 19.43 2.33
C TRP A 64 4.77 20.78 2.90
N ARG A 65 3.71 21.39 2.38
CA ARG A 65 3.25 22.72 2.80
C ARG A 65 1.73 22.88 2.73
N SER A 66 1.24 23.90 3.44
CA SER A 66 -0.07 24.51 3.25
C SER A 66 0.03 25.74 2.33
N VAL A 67 -0.91 26.69 2.46
CA VAL A 67 -0.99 27.91 1.65
C VAL A 67 0.04 28.94 2.13
N PRO A 68 1.08 29.26 1.33
CA PRO A 68 2.05 30.31 1.64
C PRO A 68 1.42 31.71 1.55
N ARG A 69 2.09 32.68 2.19
CA ARG A 69 1.67 34.09 2.24
C ARG A 69 2.88 35.01 2.34
N PHE A 70 2.78 36.26 1.92
CA PHE A 70 3.82 37.24 2.25
C PHE A 70 3.81 37.58 3.75
N SER A 71 4.97 37.94 4.30
CA SER A 71 5.06 38.60 5.60
C SER A 71 4.42 39.99 5.55
N SER A 72 4.06 40.54 6.71
CA SER A 72 3.40 41.86 6.80
C SER A 72 4.25 43.01 6.26
N ASP A 73 5.58 42.87 6.29
CA ASP A 73 6.55 43.84 5.72
C ASP A 73 6.81 43.60 4.22
N GLY A 74 6.22 42.56 3.62
CA GLY A 74 6.40 42.19 2.22
C GLY A 74 7.81 41.73 1.84
N GLN A 75 8.72 41.52 2.80
CA GLN A 75 10.13 41.17 2.54
C GLN A 75 10.37 39.67 2.48
N LYS A 76 9.44 38.85 2.98
CA LYS A 76 9.57 37.40 3.07
C LYS A 76 8.32 36.72 2.56
N VAL A 77 8.47 35.47 2.14
CA VAL A 77 7.34 34.54 2.02
C VAL A 77 7.35 33.60 3.20
N ILE A 78 6.22 33.54 3.89
CA ILE A 78 5.96 32.60 4.97
C ILE A 78 5.33 31.35 4.35
N VAL A 79 6.02 30.23 4.52
CA VAL A 79 5.60 28.90 4.07
C VAL A 79 5.21 28.08 5.30
N PRO A 80 3.93 27.76 5.49
CA PRO A 80 3.51 26.85 6.54
C PRO A 80 3.87 25.43 6.11
N VAL A 81 5.00 24.93 6.60
CA VAL A 81 5.52 23.59 6.32
C VAL A 81 4.78 22.57 7.17
N VAL A 82 4.40 21.45 6.57
CA VAL A 82 3.71 20.37 7.27
C VAL A 82 4.60 19.77 8.36
N ILE A 83 4.04 19.56 9.56
CA ILE A 83 4.66 18.75 10.62
C ILE A 83 4.34 17.28 10.35
N PRO A 84 5.37 16.42 10.15
CA PRO A 84 5.15 15.00 9.92
C PRO A 84 4.24 14.35 10.97
N GLY A 85 3.25 13.61 10.48
CA GLY A 85 2.32 12.84 11.30
C GLY A 85 2.30 11.38 10.88
N LYS A 86 1.79 10.51 11.77
CA LYS A 86 1.66 9.08 11.47
C LYS A 86 0.62 8.79 10.38
N ASN A 87 -0.42 9.61 10.31
CA ASN A 87 -1.54 9.43 9.38
C ASN A 87 -1.60 10.59 8.41
N PHE A 88 -2.01 10.31 7.17
CA PHE A 88 -2.41 11.34 6.24
C PHE A 88 -3.74 11.95 6.71
N VAL A 89 -3.73 13.23 7.09
CA VAL A 89 -4.91 13.94 7.57
C VAL A 89 -5.10 15.25 6.81
N SER A 90 -6.33 15.61 6.50
CA SER A 90 -6.67 16.81 5.70
C SER A 90 -6.31 18.13 6.39
N ASN A 91 -6.19 18.14 7.71
CA ASN A 91 -5.81 19.31 8.51
C ASN A 91 -4.51 19.06 9.26
N THR A 92 -3.42 18.88 8.51
CA THR A 92 -2.11 18.59 9.13
C THR A 92 -1.57 19.85 9.80
N ALA A 93 -1.09 19.72 11.03
CA ALA A 93 -0.42 20.82 11.73
C ALA A 93 0.78 21.33 10.91
N THR A 94 1.02 22.63 10.94
CA THR A 94 2.12 23.27 10.20
C THR A 94 3.01 24.09 11.13
N ILE A 95 4.22 24.36 10.65
CA ILE A 95 5.17 25.29 11.24
C ILE A 95 5.63 26.28 10.16
N ASP A 96 5.61 27.57 10.50
CA ASP A 96 5.99 28.61 9.56
C ASP A 96 7.51 28.72 9.42
N LEU A 97 7.99 28.55 8.19
CA LEU A 97 9.33 28.94 7.76
C LEU A 97 9.24 30.21 6.91
N ALA A 98 10.18 31.12 7.08
CA ALA A 98 10.30 32.33 6.29
C ALA A 98 11.41 32.17 5.25
N VAL A 99 11.10 32.54 4.01
CA VAL A 99 12.04 32.63 2.89
C VAL A 99 12.24 34.09 2.56
N ASP A 100 13.47 34.58 2.66
CA ASP A 100 13.81 35.95 2.30
C ASP A 100 13.70 36.15 0.78
N LEU A 101 13.03 37.22 0.35
CA LEU A 101 12.83 37.48 -1.08
C LEU A 101 14.10 37.98 -1.78
N VAL A 102 15.07 38.52 -1.05
CA VAL A 102 16.28 39.10 -1.66
C VAL A 102 17.27 38.03 -2.14
N ASP A 103 17.38 36.92 -1.40
CA ASP A 103 18.40 35.89 -1.61
C ASP A 103 17.88 34.45 -1.48
N GLY A 104 16.63 34.28 -1.03
CA GLY A 104 16.01 32.97 -0.81
C GLY A 104 16.45 32.28 0.48
N ARG A 105 17.08 32.99 1.43
CA ARG A 105 17.51 32.39 2.69
C ARG A 105 16.31 31.93 3.52
N VAL A 106 16.34 30.67 3.95
CA VAL A 106 15.28 30.06 4.76
C VAL A 106 15.62 30.15 6.26
N SER A 107 14.64 30.51 7.08
CA SER A 107 14.76 30.55 8.54
C SER A 107 13.44 30.23 9.24
N PRO A 108 13.45 29.61 10.43
CA PRO A 108 12.23 29.38 11.18
C PRO A 108 11.68 30.69 11.76
N VAL A 109 10.36 30.90 11.65
CA VAL A 109 9.70 32.05 12.31
C VAL A 109 9.72 31.88 13.82
N ASN A 110 9.60 30.64 14.31
CA ASN A 110 9.73 30.28 15.71
C ASN A 110 10.73 29.12 15.86
N PRO A 111 11.98 29.39 16.28
CA PRO A 111 13.01 28.36 16.41
C PRO A 111 12.65 27.21 17.36
N GLY A 112 12.03 27.51 18.51
CA GLY A 112 11.65 26.47 19.47
C GLY A 112 10.55 25.54 18.95
N ALA A 113 9.57 26.10 18.25
CA ALA A 113 8.53 25.28 17.59
C ALA A 113 9.10 24.48 16.42
N TRP A 114 10.09 25.02 15.71
CA TRP A 114 10.82 24.29 14.66
C TRP A 114 11.61 23.11 15.23
N ASP A 115 12.30 23.27 16.35
CA ASP A 115 13.02 22.17 17.02
C ASP A 115 12.06 21.05 17.45
N ALA A 116 10.88 21.41 17.96
CA ALA A 116 9.83 20.44 18.30
C ALA A 116 9.27 19.71 17.06
N ALA A 117 9.08 20.42 15.94
CA ALA A 117 8.68 19.82 14.67
C ALA A 117 9.74 18.83 14.15
N GLN A 118 11.03 19.20 14.21
CA GLN A 118 12.13 18.31 13.83
C GLN A 118 12.20 17.06 14.73
N ALA A 119 11.97 17.20 16.04
CA ALA A 119 11.89 16.06 16.95
C ALA A 119 10.73 15.12 16.61
N THR A 120 9.59 15.68 16.18
CA THR A 120 8.43 14.91 15.72
C THR A 120 8.76 14.15 14.43
N ALA A 121 9.38 14.82 13.45
CA ALA A 121 9.83 14.22 12.20
C ALA A 121 10.75 13.01 12.43
N ARG A 122 11.74 13.14 13.32
CA ARG A 122 12.63 12.01 13.68
C ARG A 122 11.87 10.81 14.24
N LYS A 123 10.86 11.02 15.09
CA LYS A 123 10.02 9.94 15.63
C LYS A 123 9.18 9.27 14.54
N VAL A 124 8.61 10.05 13.63
CA VAL A 124 7.81 9.53 12.51
C VAL A 124 8.69 8.73 11.55
N LEU A 125 9.86 9.25 11.17
CA LEU A 125 10.81 8.55 10.32
C LEU A 125 11.26 7.23 10.94
N ALA A 126 11.61 7.22 12.22
CA ALA A 126 11.99 5.98 12.92
C ALA A 126 10.87 4.94 12.90
N ALA A 127 9.61 5.36 13.05
CA ALA A 127 8.45 4.47 12.96
C ALA A 127 8.21 3.95 11.54
N GLN A 128 8.37 4.80 10.51
CA GLN A 128 8.25 4.41 9.10
C GLN A 128 9.33 3.38 8.73
N VAL A 129 10.59 3.63 9.10
CA VAL A 129 11.70 2.70 8.87
C VAL A 129 11.46 1.36 9.58
N ALA A 130 11.00 1.37 10.84
CA ALA A 130 10.69 0.15 11.58
C ALA A 130 9.52 -0.63 10.95
N TYR A 131 8.51 0.07 10.45
CA TYR A 131 7.38 -0.52 9.75
C TYR A 131 7.81 -1.15 8.42
N GLU A 132 8.59 -0.44 7.60
CA GLU A 132 9.12 -0.95 6.33
C GLU A 132 10.01 -2.17 6.53
N ALA A 133 10.89 -2.14 7.54
CA ALA A 133 11.72 -3.29 7.90
C ALA A 133 10.86 -4.50 8.32
N SER A 134 9.82 -4.27 9.12
CA SER A 134 8.88 -5.32 9.54
C SER A 134 8.07 -5.88 8.36
N ALA A 135 7.59 -5.01 7.48
CA ALA A 135 6.85 -5.39 6.28
C ALA A 135 7.74 -6.15 5.29
N LYS A 136 9.00 -5.75 5.13
CA LYS A 136 10.00 -6.46 4.34
C LYS A 136 10.29 -7.84 4.92
N ALA A 137 10.57 -7.93 6.23
CA ALA A 137 10.79 -9.21 6.90
C ALA A 137 9.58 -10.15 6.76
N ALA A 138 8.36 -9.65 6.95
CA ALA A 138 7.14 -10.43 6.78
C ALA A 138 6.92 -10.90 5.32
N PHE A 139 7.26 -10.06 4.33
CA PHE A 139 7.16 -10.42 2.92
C PHE A 139 8.16 -11.50 2.52
N LEU A 140 9.38 -11.46 3.07
CA LEU A 140 10.45 -12.42 2.79
C LEU A 140 10.26 -13.74 3.54
N ALA A 141 9.66 -13.70 4.73
CA ALA A 141 9.41 -14.89 5.53
C ALA A 141 8.56 -15.92 4.75
N PRO A 142 8.83 -17.23 4.91
CA PRO A 142 7.95 -18.26 4.37
C PRO A 142 6.52 -18.07 4.88
N LEU A 143 5.55 -18.21 3.98
CA LEU A 143 4.14 -18.07 4.29
C LEU A 143 3.64 -19.36 4.92
N LEU A 144 3.05 -19.24 6.10
CA LEU A 144 2.24 -20.26 6.75
C LEU A 144 0.77 -19.84 6.72
N GLY A 145 -0.11 -20.76 7.12
CA GLY A 145 -1.52 -20.49 7.34
C GLY A 145 -1.79 -19.29 8.25
N PRO A 146 -3.01 -18.72 8.18
CA PRO A 146 -3.35 -17.54 8.97
C PRO A 146 -3.28 -17.83 10.47
N LYS A 147 -2.78 -16.86 11.25
CA LYS A 147 -2.66 -16.98 12.72
C LYS A 147 -4.01 -17.04 13.43
N ALA A 148 -5.03 -16.42 12.84
CA ALA A 148 -6.39 -16.45 13.33
C ALA A 148 -7.29 -17.11 12.28
N ASN A 149 -8.18 -18.00 12.73
CA ASN A 149 -9.17 -18.64 11.87
C ASN A 149 -10.33 -17.67 11.58
N ALA A 150 -10.06 -16.67 10.73
CA ALA A 150 -11.01 -15.62 10.38
C ALA A 150 -11.02 -15.39 8.86
N GLU A 151 -12.18 -15.04 8.33
CA GLU A 151 -12.41 -14.89 6.88
C GLU A 151 -11.41 -13.95 6.20
N ARG A 152 -11.19 -12.76 6.77
CA ARG A 152 -10.25 -11.77 6.24
C ARG A 152 -8.82 -12.31 6.16
N GLU A 153 -8.40 -13.07 7.17
CA GLU A 153 -7.05 -13.65 7.23
C GLU A 153 -6.89 -14.75 6.18
N TRP A 154 -7.91 -15.59 5.99
CA TRP A 154 -7.93 -16.59 4.92
C TRP A 154 -7.87 -15.97 3.53
N HIS A 155 -8.64 -14.91 3.25
CA HIS A 155 -8.52 -14.19 1.98
C HIS A 155 -7.13 -13.59 1.77
N GLY A 156 -6.46 -13.13 2.82
CA GLY A 156 -5.07 -12.69 2.78
C GLY A 156 -4.10 -13.82 2.44
N TYR A 157 -4.21 -14.95 3.15
CA TYR A 157 -3.40 -16.14 2.94
C TYR A 157 -3.56 -16.68 1.52
N LEU A 158 -4.80 -16.88 1.04
CA LEU A 158 -5.08 -17.43 -0.29
C LEU A 158 -4.44 -16.59 -1.41
N ARG A 159 -4.58 -15.26 -1.36
CA ARG A 159 -3.97 -14.36 -2.35
C ARG A 159 -2.45 -14.46 -2.33
N GLU A 160 -1.84 -14.41 -1.15
CA GLU A 160 -0.38 -14.46 -1.03
C GLU A 160 0.19 -15.84 -1.37
N ALA A 161 -0.50 -16.94 -1.01
CA ALA A 161 -0.10 -18.30 -1.33
C ALA A 161 -0.11 -18.53 -2.85
N VAL A 162 -1.18 -18.13 -3.54
CA VAL A 162 -1.25 -18.24 -5.01
C VAL A 162 -0.19 -17.35 -5.65
N GLY A 163 -0.02 -16.11 -5.19
CA GLY A 163 1.03 -15.22 -5.68
C GLY A 163 2.44 -15.82 -5.57
N ARG A 164 2.72 -16.55 -4.49
CA ARG A 164 3.99 -17.28 -4.30
C ARG A 164 4.12 -18.51 -5.21
N LEU A 165 3.03 -19.17 -5.57
CA LEU A 165 3.08 -20.36 -6.43
C LEU A 165 3.14 -20.02 -7.91
N ILE A 166 2.43 -18.99 -8.37
CA ILE A 166 2.28 -18.70 -9.81
C ILE A 166 2.63 -17.27 -10.24
N GLY A 167 2.91 -16.35 -9.31
CA GLY A 167 3.20 -14.95 -9.61
C GLY A 167 1.98 -14.04 -9.43
N ASP A 168 2.17 -12.73 -9.57
CA ASP A 168 1.11 -11.72 -9.34
C ASP A 168 0.38 -11.27 -10.63
N ASP A 169 0.78 -11.78 -11.79
CA ASP A 169 0.17 -11.41 -13.08
C ASP A 169 -1.25 -11.98 -13.23
N GLU A 170 -1.60 -12.94 -12.37
CA GLU A 170 -2.90 -13.59 -12.34
C GLU A 170 -3.49 -13.53 -10.93
N THR A 171 -4.64 -12.87 -10.78
CA THR A 171 -5.32 -12.76 -9.48
C THR A 171 -6.35 -13.89 -9.35
N PRO A 172 -6.21 -14.81 -8.38
CA PRO A 172 -7.23 -15.83 -8.18
C PRO A 172 -8.52 -15.20 -7.63
N SER A 173 -9.66 -15.76 -8.01
CA SER A 173 -10.87 -15.56 -7.22
C SER A 173 -10.70 -16.27 -5.88
N THR A 174 -10.82 -15.57 -4.76
CA THR A 174 -10.70 -16.17 -3.43
C THR A 174 -12.07 -16.31 -2.77
N THR A 175 -12.36 -17.48 -2.22
CA THR A 175 -13.61 -17.76 -1.50
C THR A 175 -13.31 -18.46 -0.19
N VAL A 176 -13.99 -18.04 0.88
CA VAL A 176 -13.89 -18.65 2.21
C VAL A 176 -15.26 -19.11 2.65
N LEU A 177 -15.38 -20.42 2.86
CA LEU A 177 -16.60 -21.02 3.40
C LEU A 177 -16.69 -20.73 4.91
N ARG A 178 -17.85 -20.24 5.36
CA ARG A 178 -18.09 -19.93 6.77
C ARG A 178 -18.40 -21.19 7.57
N LEU A 179 -18.44 -21.03 8.90
CA LEU A 179 -18.88 -22.11 9.79
C LEU A 179 -20.36 -22.45 9.54
N PRO A 180 -20.77 -23.72 9.62
CA PRO A 180 -22.17 -24.14 9.45
C PRO A 180 -23.21 -23.39 10.30
N GLY A 181 -22.80 -22.87 11.46
CA GLY A 181 -23.67 -22.14 12.39
C GLY A 181 -23.72 -20.62 12.18
N ALA A 182 -23.07 -20.08 11.15
CA ALA A 182 -23.14 -18.65 10.85
C ALA A 182 -24.49 -18.28 10.21
N ASP A 183 -25.02 -17.10 10.52
CA ASP A 183 -26.33 -16.63 10.01
C ASP A 183 -26.39 -16.62 8.47
N ASP A 184 -25.27 -16.35 7.81
CA ASP A 184 -25.14 -16.33 6.35
C ASP A 184 -24.32 -17.51 5.80
N TYR A 185 -24.27 -18.62 6.53
CA TYR A 185 -23.63 -19.85 6.06
C TYR A 185 -24.14 -20.30 4.69
N ALA A 186 -25.46 -20.28 4.48
CA ALA A 186 -26.07 -20.66 3.20
C ALA A 186 -25.60 -19.79 2.04
N VAL A 187 -25.34 -18.50 2.29
CA VAL A 187 -24.76 -17.57 1.31
C VAL A 187 -23.30 -17.95 1.02
N SER A 188 -22.54 -18.35 2.04
CA SER A 188 -21.18 -18.83 1.81
C SER A 188 -21.08 -20.14 1.04
N GLU A 189 -22.10 -21.02 1.12
CA GLU A 189 -22.19 -22.19 0.25
C GLU A 189 -22.39 -21.80 -1.22
N THR A 190 -23.19 -20.75 -1.51
CA THR A 190 -23.37 -20.27 -2.89
C THR A 190 -22.08 -19.69 -3.43
N TRP A 191 -21.28 -18.96 -2.62
CA TRP A 191 -19.97 -18.50 -3.07
C TRP A 191 -19.04 -19.63 -3.50
N VAL A 192 -19.01 -20.76 -2.78
CA VAL A 192 -18.20 -21.93 -3.17
C VAL A 192 -18.71 -22.56 -4.46
N HIS A 193 -20.04 -22.65 -4.60
CA HIS A 193 -20.64 -23.11 -5.86
C HIS A 193 -20.24 -22.21 -7.02
N ASP A 194 -20.46 -20.90 -6.88
CA ASP A 194 -20.26 -19.91 -7.93
C ASP A 194 -18.78 -19.80 -8.32
N ALA A 195 -17.87 -19.85 -7.34
CA ALA A 195 -16.44 -19.94 -7.59
C ALA A 195 -16.07 -21.14 -8.48
N LEU A 196 -16.79 -22.25 -8.40
CA LEU A 196 -16.54 -23.45 -9.18
C LEU A 196 -17.38 -23.54 -10.46
N THR A 197 -18.39 -22.70 -10.66
CA THR A 197 -19.28 -22.81 -11.84
C THR A 197 -19.28 -21.61 -12.75
N GLU A 198 -18.95 -20.42 -12.23
CA GLU A 198 -18.99 -19.20 -13.01
C GLU A 198 -17.70 -19.03 -13.84
N SER A 199 -17.87 -18.70 -15.12
CA SER A 199 -16.85 -18.88 -16.16
C SER A 199 -15.73 -17.84 -16.18
N TYR A 200 -15.64 -16.96 -15.18
CA TYR A 200 -14.73 -15.80 -15.22
C TYR A 200 -13.37 -16.06 -14.57
N ALA A 201 -13.19 -17.16 -13.82
CA ALA A 201 -11.94 -17.43 -13.13
C ALA A 201 -11.32 -18.76 -13.58
N ASP A 202 -10.25 -18.68 -14.39
CA ASP A 202 -9.39 -19.84 -14.69
C ASP A 202 -8.65 -20.36 -13.44
N LYS A 203 -8.63 -19.56 -12.37
CA LYS A 203 -7.92 -19.83 -11.12
C LYS A 203 -8.76 -19.43 -9.91
N VAL A 204 -9.00 -20.40 -9.03
CA VAL A 204 -9.85 -20.24 -7.85
C VAL A 204 -9.10 -20.70 -6.63
N ALA A 205 -9.22 -19.97 -5.53
CA ALA A 205 -8.59 -20.29 -4.27
C ALA A 205 -9.67 -20.41 -3.19
N LEU A 206 -9.75 -21.58 -2.56
CA LEU A 206 -10.79 -21.94 -1.61
C LEU A 206 -10.19 -22.20 -0.24
N ALA A 207 -10.82 -21.68 0.80
CA ALA A 207 -10.56 -22.04 2.19
C ALA A 207 -11.88 -22.19 2.95
N SER A 208 -11.80 -22.61 4.20
CA SER A 208 -12.96 -22.69 5.08
C SER A 208 -12.54 -22.45 6.52
N LEU A 209 -13.47 -21.90 7.31
CA LEU A 209 -13.31 -21.86 8.76
C LEU A 209 -13.44 -23.26 9.41
N SER A 210 -13.87 -24.27 8.63
CA SER A 210 -13.92 -25.69 9.00
C SER A 210 -13.57 -26.56 7.79
N GLU A 211 -12.39 -27.20 7.81
CA GLU A 211 -11.95 -28.08 6.71
C GLU A 211 -12.91 -29.24 6.43
N PRO A 212 -13.41 -30.00 7.43
CA PRO A 212 -14.36 -31.07 7.16
C PRO A 212 -15.64 -30.58 6.48
N ASN A 213 -16.09 -29.37 6.84
CA ASN A 213 -17.24 -28.77 6.19
C ASN A 213 -16.96 -28.39 4.73
N LEU A 214 -15.75 -27.93 4.41
CA LEU A 214 -15.35 -27.66 3.04
C LEU A 214 -15.43 -28.92 2.18
N VAL A 215 -14.94 -30.05 2.70
CA VAL A 215 -15.00 -31.33 1.99
C VAL A 215 -16.46 -31.72 1.70
N ALA A 216 -17.34 -31.59 2.69
CA ALA A 216 -18.77 -31.88 2.54
C ALA A 216 -19.44 -30.99 1.47
N VAL A 217 -19.16 -29.68 1.48
CA VAL A 217 -19.69 -28.73 0.49
C VAL A 217 -19.13 -29.00 -0.90
N LEU A 218 -17.83 -29.25 -1.04
CA LEU A 218 -17.22 -29.64 -2.32
C LEU A 218 -17.88 -30.89 -2.89
N LYS A 219 -18.10 -31.92 -2.05
CA LYS A 219 -18.79 -33.15 -2.47
C LYS A 219 -20.19 -32.86 -3.00
N LYS A 220 -20.96 -32.03 -2.30
CA LYS A 220 -22.30 -31.59 -2.69
C LYS A 220 -22.27 -30.83 -4.02
N VAL A 221 -21.36 -29.86 -4.20
CA VAL A 221 -21.23 -29.07 -5.43
C VAL A 221 -20.79 -29.95 -6.61
N ILE A 222 -19.67 -30.66 -6.49
CA ILE A 222 -19.09 -31.43 -7.60
C ILE A 222 -20.01 -32.58 -8.06
N SER A 223 -20.79 -33.18 -7.15
CA SER A 223 -21.76 -34.23 -7.51
C SER A 223 -22.81 -33.77 -8.53
N LYS A 224 -23.13 -32.47 -8.54
CA LYS A 224 -24.13 -31.86 -9.42
C LYS A 224 -23.54 -31.36 -10.74
N LEU A 225 -22.21 -31.31 -10.85
CA LEU A 225 -21.56 -30.81 -12.05
C LEU A 225 -21.47 -31.88 -13.15
N PRO A 226 -21.55 -31.46 -14.43
CA PRO A 226 -21.18 -32.32 -15.53
C PRO A 226 -19.73 -32.81 -15.38
N GLY A 227 -19.45 -34.03 -15.83
CA GLY A 227 -18.09 -34.56 -15.81
C GLY A 227 -17.13 -33.66 -16.59
N ARG A 228 -15.93 -33.42 -16.04
CA ARG A 228 -14.87 -32.61 -16.66
C ARG A 228 -15.23 -31.14 -16.96
N SER A 229 -16.33 -30.61 -16.40
CA SER A 229 -16.75 -29.23 -16.62
C SER A 229 -15.72 -28.18 -16.19
N LEU A 230 -14.81 -28.54 -15.27
CA LEU A 230 -13.79 -27.65 -14.72
C LEU A 230 -12.40 -27.89 -15.32
N SER A 231 -12.31 -28.54 -16.48
CA SER A 231 -11.03 -28.91 -17.12
C SER A 231 -10.06 -27.75 -17.43
N LYS A 232 -10.54 -26.50 -17.44
CA LYS A 232 -9.70 -25.30 -17.61
C LYS A 232 -9.37 -24.60 -16.30
N VAL A 233 -9.99 -25.00 -15.20
CA VAL A 233 -9.85 -24.37 -13.89
C VAL A 233 -8.67 -24.99 -13.14
N THR A 234 -7.85 -24.13 -12.52
CA THR A 234 -6.92 -24.52 -11.46
C THR A 234 -7.50 -24.12 -10.11
N ALA A 235 -7.80 -25.10 -9.26
CA ALA A 235 -8.31 -24.89 -7.92
C ALA A 235 -7.20 -25.06 -6.87
N PHE A 236 -6.87 -23.98 -6.17
CA PHE A 236 -6.01 -23.97 -5.00
C PHE A 236 -6.87 -24.15 -3.76
N ILE A 237 -6.69 -25.23 -3.00
CA ILE A 237 -7.60 -25.57 -1.90
C ILE A 237 -6.79 -25.65 -0.62
N ALA A 238 -7.13 -24.77 0.33
CA ALA A 238 -6.50 -24.72 1.64
C ALA A 238 -7.10 -25.76 2.57
N VAL A 239 -6.40 -26.89 2.70
CA VAL A 239 -6.71 -27.99 3.61
C VAL A 239 -5.42 -28.69 4.05
N SER A 240 -5.42 -29.18 5.27
CA SER A 240 -4.36 -30.04 5.80
C SER A 240 -4.24 -31.37 5.04
N ASP A 241 -3.08 -32.01 5.14
CA ASP A 241 -2.83 -33.36 4.64
C ASP A 241 -3.86 -34.40 5.09
N GLN A 242 -4.48 -34.20 6.26
CA GLN A 242 -5.53 -35.09 6.76
C GLN A 242 -6.76 -35.12 5.84
N ASN A 243 -7.17 -33.97 5.30
CA ASN A 243 -8.39 -33.83 4.50
C ASN A 243 -8.13 -33.86 2.98
N TRP A 244 -6.87 -33.70 2.57
CA TRP A 244 -6.50 -33.64 1.15
C TRP A 244 -6.90 -34.88 0.32
N PRO A 245 -6.73 -36.14 0.78
CA PRO A 245 -7.12 -37.31 -0.01
C PRO A 245 -8.62 -37.30 -0.39
N GLU A 246 -9.49 -36.85 0.52
CA GLU A 246 -10.93 -36.78 0.25
C GLU A 246 -11.25 -35.64 -0.72
N VAL A 247 -10.61 -34.47 -0.56
CA VAL A 247 -10.73 -33.37 -1.53
C VAL A 247 -10.31 -33.83 -2.93
N ALA A 248 -9.16 -34.50 -3.05
CA ALA A 248 -8.65 -34.97 -4.32
C ALA A 248 -9.60 -35.97 -5.00
N ALA A 249 -10.15 -36.91 -4.22
CA ALA A 249 -11.14 -37.87 -4.72
C ALA A 249 -12.43 -37.18 -5.20
N VAL A 250 -12.96 -36.22 -4.43
CA VAL A 250 -14.14 -35.44 -4.79
C VAL A 250 -13.91 -34.66 -6.07
N MET A 251 -12.77 -33.98 -6.19
CA MET A 251 -12.48 -33.09 -7.31
C MET A 251 -12.13 -33.84 -8.61
N GLN A 252 -11.73 -35.12 -8.54
CA GLN A 252 -11.26 -35.89 -9.69
C GLN A 252 -12.23 -35.88 -10.88
N ARG A 253 -13.55 -36.05 -10.63
CA ARG A 253 -14.57 -36.07 -11.69
C ARG A 253 -14.74 -34.71 -12.38
N SER A 254 -14.42 -33.61 -11.70
CA SER A 254 -14.58 -32.25 -12.22
C SER A 254 -13.61 -31.92 -13.35
N GLY A 255 -12.48 -32.63 -13.44
CA GLY A 255 -11.41 -32.36 -14.41
C GLY A 255 -10.51 -31.17 -14.06
N ALA A 256 -10.77 -30.45 -12.96
CA ALA A 256 -9.92 -29.35 -12.53
C ALA A 256 -8.49 -29.81 -12.21
N LYS A 257 -7.51 -28.95 -12.49
CA LYS A 257 -6.18 -29.08 -11.88
C LYS A 257 -6.29 -28.62 -10.43
N ILE A 258 -5.96 -29.48 -9.48
CA ILE A 258 -6.01 -29.12 -8.05
C ILE A 258 -4.60 -28.94 -7.47
N VAL A 259 -4.46 -27.97 -6.57
CA VAL A 259 -3.23 -27.70 -5.83
C VAL A 259 -3.61 -27.57 -4.35
N GLN A 260 -2.99 -28.37 -3.50
CA GLN A 260 -3.16 -28.25 -2.05
C GLN A 260 -2.40 -27.04 -1.54
N LEU A 261 -3.05 -26.27 -0.66
CA LEU A 261 -2.41 -25.26 0.17
C LEU A 261 -2.46 -25.74 1.61
N ASP A 262 -1.51 -26.58 2.03
CA ASP A 262 -1.47 -27.01 3.44
C ASP A 262 -1.04 -25.82 4.33
N PRO A 263 -1.87 -25.38 5.29
CA PRO A 263 -1.55 -24.27 6.18
C PRO A 263 -0.29 -24.48 7.04
N LEU A 264 0.16 -25.72 7.23
CA LEU A 264 1.37 -26.08 7.98
C LEU A 264 2.62 -26.18 7.08
N THR A 265 2.45 -26.22 5.76
CA THR A 265 3.57 -26.26 4.82
C THR A 265 3.98 -24.83 4.44
N ALA A 266 5.22 -24.48 4.76
CA ALA A 266 5.77 -23.17 4.48
C ALA A 266 5.96 -22.93 2.97
N ILE A 267 5.36 -21.86 2.44
CA ILE A 267 5.53 -21.46 1.04
C ILE A 267 6.58 -20.34 0.97
N PRO A 268 7.79 -20.58 0.41
CA PRO A 268 8.82 -19.56 0.31
C PRO A 268 8.38 -18.41 -0.61
N GLN A 269 9.01 -17.24 -0.45
CA GLN A 269 8.78 -16.13 -1.37
C GLN A 269 9.49 -16.38 -2.71
N ARG A 270 8.89 -15.89 -3.81
CA ARG A 270 9.49 -16.03 -5.15
C ARG A 270 10.66 -15.05 -5.35
N PRO A 271 11.81 -15.49 -5.89
CA PRO A 271 12.89 -14.60 -6.27
C PRO A 271 12.42 -13.47 -7.20
N GLU A 272 11.53 -13.75 -8.16
CA GLU A 272 11.04 -12.70 -9.08
C GLU A 272 10.22 -11.63 -8.35
N ARG A 273 9.42 -12.02 -7.34
CA ARG A 273 8.63 -11.07 -6.54
C ARG A 273 9.52 -10.25 -5.62
N ILE A 274 10.60 -10.84 -5.08
CA ILE A 274 11.64 -10.13 -4.33
C ILE A 274 12.33 -9.12 -5.24
N ALA A 275 12.80 -9.56 -6.40
CA ALA A 275 13.50 -8.73 -7.38
C ALA A 275 12.66 -7.53 -7.83
N ARG A 276 11.37 -7.73 -8.09
CA ARG A 276 10.48 -6.64 -8.50
C ARG A 276 10.21 -5.63 -7.39
N ARG A 277 10.16 -6.06 -6.11
CA ARG A 277 9.80 -5.18 -4.99
C ARG A 277 11.00 -4.51 -4.33
N TYR A 278 12.14 -5.20 -4.28
CA TYR A 278 13.33 -4.76 -3.52
C TYR A 278 14.63 -4.83 -4.35
N GLY A 279 14.56 -5.12 -5.65
CA GLY A 279 15.74 -5.31 -6.49
C GLY A 279 16.35 -6.73 -6.38
N PRO A 280 17.27 -7.08 -7.30
CA PRO A 280 17.75 -8.46 -7.50
C PRO A 280 18.39 -9.10 -6.26
N ASP A 281 18.98 -8.30 -5.37
CA ASP A 281 19.64 -8.77 -4.15
C ASP A 281 18.72 -8.76 -2.91
N GLY A 282 17.48 -8.28 -3.06
CA GLY A 282 16.53 -8.19 -1.95
C GLY A 282 16.99 -7.29 -0.79
N THR A 283 17.98 -6.41 -1.02
CA THR A 283 18.60 -5.51 -0.03
C THR A 283 17.84 -4.23 0.22
#